data_AF-A0A970NW85-F1
#
_entry.id   AF-A0A970NW85-F1
#
_cell.length_a   1.000
_cell.length_b   1.000
_cell.length_c   1.000
_cell.angle_alpha   90.00
_cell.angle_beta   90.00
_cell.angle_gamma   90.00
#
_symmetry.space_group_name_H-M   'P 1'
#
loop_
_entity.id
_entity.type
_entity.pdbx_description
1 polymer ?
#
loop_
_entity_poly.entity_id
_entity_poly.type
_entity_poly.pdbx_seq_one_letter_code
_entity_poly.pdbx_strand_id
1 'polypeptide(L)'
;ELENQPVGTVILDIRETPETAIGMIPGAVSLPLSELYQRLNELDNTQNYVVYCSTGLRSYIAERTLKAAGFKVKNLLGGYRSFCDAKEVPNPKPIQNTGMEQSVNEKVRGENMTKVMDTMELDACGLACPGPIMSVNQAMQNRQEGERLKVYATDPGFAKDIASWCENTGNVLIESGKEGHKFTATIQKGQLACAIDTRQDALCVKEKTMIVFSGDLDKAIASFIIANGAAAMGNQVNMFFTFWGLNILRKPKKQRVQKDFMGKMFSAMMPRGAKKLGLSRMNFGGAGAKMIRGIMKKNNVSSLEELIDDALKAGVKITACQMSMDLMGIQLEEMIDGIEVGGVAAMLNDNDHSNMNLFI
;
A
#
# COMPACT_ATOMS: atom_id res chain seq x y z
N GLU A 1 -2.96 -17.59 -26.75
CA GLU A 1 -1.60 -18.18 -26.73
C GLU A 1 -1.58 -19.64 -26.27
N LEU A 2 -2.33 -20.02 -25.24
CA LEU A 2 -2.39 -21.41 -24.74
C LEU A 2 -3.09 -22.38 -25.69
N GLU A 3 -4.11 -21.93 -26.44
CA GLU A 3 -4.86 -22.76 -27.40
C GLU A 3 -4.07 -23.06 -28.69
N ASN A 4 -3.01 -22.30 -28.98
CA ASN A 4 -2.21 -22.42 -30.20
C ASN A 4 -0.87 -23.14 -29.96
N GLN A 5 -0.73 -23.89 -28.87
CA GLN A 5 0.51 -24.60 -28.56
C GLN A 5 0.53 -26.02 -29.16
N PRO A 6 1.72 -26.57 -29.50
CA PRO A 6 1.86 -27.95 -29.94
C PRO A 6 1.28 -28.94 -28.91
N VAL A 7 0.70 -30.03 -29.40
CA VAL A 7 0.21 -31.13 -28.56
C VAL A 7 1.37 -31.67 -27.72
N GLY A 8 1.17 -31.78 -26.40
CA GLY A 8 2.19 -32.23 -25.44
C GLY A 8 3.07 -31.13 -24.83
N THR A 9 2.70 -29.86 -25.01
CA THR A 9 3.37 -28.73 -24.33
C THR A 9 3.01 -28.71 -22.84
N VAL A 10 4.02 -28.66 -21.96
CA VAL A 10 3.83 -28.58 -20.51
C VAL A 10 3.80 -27.14 -20.06
N ILE A 11 2.80 -26.79 -19.25
CA ILE A 11 2.65 -25.45 -18.69
C ILE A 11 3.29 -25.47 -17.30
N LEU A 12 4.20 -24.52 -17.04
CA LEU A 12 4.90 -24.36 -15.77
C LEU A 12 4.42 -23.09 -15.07
N ASP A 13 3.94 -23.25 -13.84
CA ASP A 13 3.64 -22.14 -12.94
C ASP A 13 4.86 -21.86 -12.07
N ILE A 14 5.48 -20.71 -12.29
CA ILE A 14 6.71 -20.31 -11.61
C ILE A 14 6.46 -19.33 -10.47
N ARG A 15 5.20 -19.19 -10.04
CA ARG A 15 4.85 -18.46 -8.82
C ARG A 15 5.24 -19.27 -7.58
N GLU A 16 5.33 -18.60 -6.45
CA GLU A 16 5.67 -19.26 -5.19
C GLU A 16 4.47 -20.08 -4.67
N THR A 17 4.74 -21.09 -3.84
CA THR A 17 3.72 -22.04 -3.32
C THR A 17 2.47 -21.39 -2.72
N PRO A 18 2.55 -20.23 -2.02
CA PRO A 18 1.34 -19.54 -1.54
C PRO A 18 0.42 -19.05 -2.68
N GLU A 19 0.97 -18.73 -3.85
CA GLU A 19 0.20 -18.22 -4.99
C GLU A 19 -0.41 -19.34 -5.83
N THR A 20 0.24 -20.49 -5.92
CA THR A 20 -0.29 -21.66 -6.63
C THR A 20 -1.43 -22.33 -5.87
N ALA A 21 -1.46 -22.18 -4.54
CA ALA A 21 -2.58 -22.62 -3.69
C ALA A 21 -3.89 -21.86 -3.97
N ILE A 22 -3.81 -20.61 -4.47
CA ILE A 22 -4.97 -19.76 -4.81
C ILE A 22 -5.65 -20.24 -6.10
N GLY A 23 -4.92 -20.98 -6.94
CA GLY A 23 -5.41 -21.54 -8.20
C GLY A 23 -4.34 -21.48 -9.28
N MET A 24 -4.42 -22.40 -10.25
CA MET A 24 -3.45 -22.55 -11.33
C MET A 24 -4.17 -22.67 -12.67
N ILE A 25 -3.44 -22.45 -13.77
CA ILE A 25 -3.95 -22.79 -15.10
C ILE A 25 -4.17 -24.32 -15.10
N PRO A 26 -5.35 -24.82 -15.50
CA PRO A 26 -5.63 -26.25 -15.51
C PRO A 26 -4.57 -27.02 -16.30
N GLY A 27 -3.97 -28.05 -15.68
CA GLY A 27 -2.89 -28.84 -16.28
C GLY A 27 -1.49 -28.24 -16.13
N ALA A 28 -1.33 -27.11 -15.44
CA ALA A 28 -0.01 -26.56 -15.12
C ALA A 28 0.69 -27.31 -13.98
N VAL A 29 2.01 -27.42 -14.06
CA VAL A 29 2.89 -28.00 -13.05
C VAL A 29 3.54 -26.86 -12.26
N SER A 30 3.51 -26.95 -10.93
CA SER A 30 4.11 -25.94 -10.05
C SER A 30 5.63 -26.14 -9.97
N LEU A 31 6.39 -25.12 -10.34
CA LEU A 31 7.84 -25.06 -10.23
C LEU A 31 8.29 -23.64 -9.87
N PRO A 32 8.25 -23.26 -8.57
CA PRO A 32 8.53 -21.89 -8.13
C PRO A 32 9.87 -21.35 -8.65
N LEU A 33 9.91 -20.05 -8.98
CA LEU A 33 11.13 -19.43 -9.50
C LEU A 33 12.32 -19.57 -8.54
N SER A 34 12.07 -19.49 -7.24
CA SER A 34 13.05 -19.69 -6.17
C SER A 34 13.75 -21.05 -6.23
N GLU A 35 13.02 -22.10 -6.63
CA GLU A 35 13.49 -23.49 -6.72
C GLU A 35 13.95 -23.88 -8.13
N LEU A 36 13.63 -23.07 -9.15
CA LEU A 36 13.83 -23.38 -10.56
C LEU A 36 15.25 -23.84 -10.87
N TYR A 37 16.27 -23.16 -10.33
CA TYR A 37 17.68 -23.50 -10.57
C TYR A 37 18.07 -24.87 -10.01
N GLN A 38 17.51 -25.26 -8.86
CA GLN A 38 17.86 -26.51 -8.17
C GLN A 38 17.15 -27.70 -8.81
N ARG A 39 15.99 -27.45 -9.42
CA ARG A 39 15.07 -28.47 -9.94
C ARG A 39 15.06 -28.57 -11.47
N LEU A 40 16.06 -27.98 -12.14
CA LEU A 40 16.23 -28.07 -13.61
C LEU A 40 16.27 -29.51 -14.12
N ASN A 41 16.79 -30.43 -13.31
CA ASN A 41 16.93 -31.85 -13.66
C ASN A 41 15.59 -32.60 -13.73
N GLU A 42 14.51 -32.03 -13.21
CA GLU A 42 13.16 -32.61 -13.29
C GLU A 42 12.51 -32.35 -14.66
N LEU A 43 13.09 -31.46 -15.47
CA LEU A 43 12.58 -31.08 -16.78
C LEU A 43 13.22 -31.92 -17.89
N ASP A 44 12.40 -32.33 -18.86
CA ASP A 44 12.79 -33.08 -20.04
C ASP A 44 13.15 -32.12 -21.20
N ASN A 45 14.40 -32.19 -21.66
CA ASN A 45 14.91 -31.36 -22.76
C ASN A 45 14.26 -31.63 -24.13
N THR A 46 13.49 -32.72 -24.28
CA THR A 46 12.77 -33.03 -25.52
C THR A 46 11.40 -32.37 -25.60
N GLN A 47 10.88 -31.86 -24.47
CA GLN A 47 9.54 -31.32 -24.36
C GLN A 47 9.50 -29.79 -24.60
N ASN A 48 8.34 -29.29 -25.02
CA ASN A 48 8.09 -27.86 -25.12
C ASN A 48 7.43 -27.37 -23.83
N TYR A 49 7.87 -26.22 -23.34
CA TYR A 49 7.39 -25.63 -22.09
C TYR A 49 6.79 -24.24 -22.33
N VAL A 50 5.73 -23.94 -21.59
CA VAL A 50 5.18 -22.59 -21.47
C VAL A 50 5.25 -22.19 -20.00
N VAL A 51 6.01 -21.15 -19.68
CA VAL A 51 6.11 -20.64 -18.31
C VAL A 51 5.19 -19.45 -18.13
N TYR A 52 4.55 -19.36 -16.97
CA TYR A 52 3.78 -18.20 -16.58
C TYR A 52 3.97 -17.88 -15.09
N CYS A 53 3.77 -16.61 -14.75
CA CYS A 53 3.65 -16.17 -13.36
C CYS A 53 2.37 -15.35 -13.20
N SER A 54 2.26 -14.48 -12.20
CA SER A 54 1.03 -13.70 -11.98
C SER A 54 0.77 -12.69 -13.11
N THR A 55 1.80 -11.96 -13.56
CA THR A 55 1.69 -10.84 -14.52
C THR A 55 2.65 -10.90 -15.72
N GLY A 56 3.61 -11.84 -15.72
CA GLY A 56 4.56 -12.05 -16.83
C GLY A 56 6.03 -11.69 -16.53
N LEU A 57 6.33 -10.99 -15.42
CA LEU A 57 7.69 -10.53 -15.10
C LEU A 57 8.62 -11.66 -14.61
N ARG A 58 8.18 -12.44 -13.63
CA ARG A 58 8.96 -13.58 -13.14
C ARG A 58 9.11 -14.64 -14.24
N SER A 59 8.10 -14.81 -15.08
CA SER A 59 8.11 -15.83 -16.12
C SER A 59 9.02 -15.44 -17.29
N TYR A 60 9.26 -14.14 -17.48
CA TYR A 60 10.34 -13.66 -18.34
C TYR A 60 11.72 -14.09 -17.82
N ILE A 61 11.95 -13.98 -16.50
CA ILE A 61 13.22 -14.43 -15.89
C ILE A 61 13.36 -15.95 -16.03
N ALA A 62 12.33 -16.73 -15.68
CA ALA A 62 12.34 -18.18 -15.84
C ALA A 62 12.56 -18.61 -17.30
N GLU A 63 11.91 -17.96 -18.26
CA GLU A 63 12.09 -18.23 -19.69
C GLU A 63 13.56 -18.07 -20.10
N ARG A 64 14.20 -16.97 -19.69
CA ARG A 64 15.61 -16.72 -20.01
C ARG A 64 16.52 -17.75 -19.37
N THR A 65 16.28 -18.09 -18.11
CA THR A 65 17.04 -19.12 -17.39
C THR A 65 16.94 -20.48 -18.07
N LEU A 66 15.72 -20.91 -18.42
CA LEU A 66 15.50 -22.20 -19.07
C LEU A 66 16.03 -22.24 -20.51
N LYS A 67 15.90 -21.14 -21.28
CA LYS A 67 16.52 -21.03 -22.60
C LYS A 67 18.05 -21.12 -22.54
N ALA A 68 18.66 -20.50 -21.53
CA ALA A 68 20.10 -20.59 -21.31
C ALA A 68 20.53 -22.02 -20.94
N ALA A 69 19.67 -22.78 -20.25
CA ALA A 69 19.88 -24.19 -19.94
C ALA A 69 19.54 -25.15 -21.12
N GLY A 70 19.10 -24.63 -22.27
CA GLY A 70 18.86 -25.41 -23.49
C GLY A 70 17.41 -25.87 -23.73
N PHE A 71 16.47 -25.50 -22.85
CA PHE A 71 15.07 -25.90 -22.97
C PHE A 71 14.30 -25.05 -24.00
N LYS A 72 13.30 -25.66 -24.65
CA LYS A 72 12.37 -24.97 -25.56
C LYS A 72 11.21 -24.38 -24.77
N VAL A 73 11.37 -23.14 -24.31
CA VAL A 73 10.38 -22.43 -23.49
C VAL A 73 9.79 -21.21 -24.19
N LYS A 74 8.50 -20.94 -23.97
CA LYS A 74 7.85 -19.66 -24.26
C LYS A 74 7.26 -19.06 -22.99
N ASN A 75 7.28 -17.73 -22.87
CA ASN A 75 6.62 -17.01 -21.79
C ASN A 75 5.17 -16.68 -22.17
N LEU A 76 4.22 -17.01 -21.30
CA LEU A 76 2.84 -16.57 -21.41
C LEU A 76 2.72 -15.14 -20.88
N LEU A 77 2.57 -14.18 -21.79
CA LEU A 77 2.44 -12.77 -21.44
C LEU A 77 1.08 -12.50 -20.78
N GLY A 78 1.05 -11.67 -19.74
CA GLY A 78 -0.15 -11.43 -18.92
C GLY A 78 -0.36 -12.45 -17.79
N GLY A 79 0.30 -13.60 -17.85
CA GLY A 79 0.36 -14.56 -16.74
C GLY A 79 -0.98 -15.17 -16.35
N TYR A 80 -1.09 -15.57 -15.09
CA TYR A 80 -2.31 -16.15 -14.50
C TYR A 80 -3.48 -15.17 -14.50
N ARG A 81 -3.21 -13.88 -14.28
CA ARG A 81 -4.25 -12.84 -14.20
C ARG A 81 -5.03 -12.72 -15.51
N SER A 82 -4.33 -12.60 -16.64
CA SER A 82 -4.98 -12.51 -17.95
C SER A 82 -5.74 -13.79 -18.33
N PHE A 83 -5.36 -14.95 -17.79
CA PHE A 83 -6.11 -16.19 -17.97
C PHE A 83 -7.43 -16.20 -17.19
N CYS A 84 -7.45 -15.65 -15.97
CA CYS A 84 -8.68 -15.47 -15.18
C CYS A 84 -9.63 -14.47 -15.84
N ASP A 85 -9.11 -13.31 -16.27
CA ASP A 85 -9.88 -12.25 -16.92
C ASP A 85 -10.60 -12.77 -18.20
N ALA A 86 -9.94 -13.66 -18.95
CA ALA A 86 -10.51 -14.24 -20.17
C ALA A 86 -11.65 -15.25 -19.93
N LYS A 87 -11.81 -15.78 -18.71
CA LYS A 87 -12.86 -16.74 -18.35
C LYS A 87 -14.14 -16.11 -17.80
N GLU A 88 -14.11 -14.85 -17.36
CA GLU A 88 -15.20 -14.23 -16.59
C GLU A 88 -16.23 -13.42 -17.40
N VAL A 89 -16.19 -13.41 -18.74
CA VAL A 89 -17.19 -12.67 -19.53
C VAL A 89 -18.24 -13.58 -20.18
N PRO A 90 -19.43 -13.72 -19.53
CA PRO A 90 -20.69 -13.85 -20.26
C PRO A 90 -21.63 -12.67 -19.94
N ASN A 91 -21.88 -11.88 -20.98
CA ASN A 91 -22.78 -10.73 -21.11
C ASN A 91 -24.12 -10.83 -20.32
N PRO A 92 -24.47 -9.88 -19.42
CA PRO A 92 -25.82 -9.77 -18.88
C PRO A 92 -26.62 -8.57 -19.42
N LYS A 93 -27.82 -8.85 -19.92
CA LYS A 93 -28.89 -7.86 -20.16
C LYS A 93 -29.50 -7.41 -18.81
N PRO A 94 -30.01 -6.18 -18.70
CA PRO A 94 -30.46 -5.60 -17.43
C PRO A 94 -31.87 -6.08 -17.05
N ILE A 95 -32.09 -6.39 -15.76
CA ILE A 95 -33.44 -6.56 -15.19
C ILE A 95 -33.59 -5.65 -13.96
N GLN A 96 -34.80 -5.12 -13.84
CA GLN A 96 -35.22 -3.91 -13.14
C GLN A 96 -35.45 -4.07 -11.63
N ASN A 97 -35.35 -2.93 -10.95
CA ASN A 97 -35.68 -2.67 -9.55
C ASN A 97 -37.09 -3.13 -9.12
N THR A 98 -37.20 -3.58 -7.87
CA THR A 98 -38.29 -3.39 -6.88
C THR A 98 -37.79 -4.11 -5.61
N GLY A 99 -37.80 -3.62 -4.39
CA GLY A 99 -38.66 -2.67 -3.68
C GLY A 99 -39.09 -3.35 -2.37
N MET A 100 -39.01 -2.62 -1.26
CA MET A 100 -39.60 -2.88 0.07
C MET A 100 -38.77 -3.57 1.17
N GLU A 101 -38.48 -2.72 2.16
CA GLU A 101 -38.27 -3.01 3.58
C GLU A 101 -39.50 -3.73 4.20
N GLN A 102 -39.27 -4.65 5.14
CA GLN A 102 -39.82 -4.56 6.50
C GLN A 102 -39.32 -5.69 7.43
N SER A 103 -39.13 -5.28 8.68
CA SER A 103 -38.84 -6.03 9.91
C SER A 103 -39.78 -7.20 10.21
N VAL A 104 -39.32 -8.22 10.97
CA VAL A 104 -39.88 -8.69 12.27
C VAL A 104 -38.95 -9.74 12.90
N ASN A 105 -39.00 -9.75 14.23
CA ASN A 105 -38.17 -10.35 15.27
C ASN A 105 -38.29 -11.89 15.46
N GLU A 106 -37.24 -12.41 16.10
CA GLU A 106 -37.16 -13.57 17.02
C GLU A 106 -37.33 -15.05 16.60
N LYS A 107 -36.20 -15.76 16.82
CA LYS A 107 -36.03 -17.11 17.41
C LYS A 107 -36.55 -18.32 16.63
N VAL A 108 -35.62 -18.96 15.93
CA VAL A 108 -35.47 -20.42 15.96
C VAL A 108 -34.04 -20.76 16.35
N ARG A 109 -33.91 -21.39 17.52
CA ARG A 109 -32.72 -22.11 17.99
C ARG A 109 -32.39 -23.18 16.94
N GLY A 110 -31.27 -22.98 16.26
CA GLY A 110 -30.53 -24.03 15.58
C GLY A 110 -29.11 -23.97 16.11
N GLU A 111 -28.83 -24.77 17.13
CA GLU A 111 -27.50 -25.02 17.63
C GLU A 111 -26.66 -25.60 16.49
N ASN A 112 -25.69 -24.84 16.00
CA ASN A 112 -24.49 -25.40 15.41
C ASN A 112 -23.30 -24.62 15.95
N MET A 113 -22.66 -25.26 16.93
CA MET A 113 -21.40 -24.89 17.55
C MET A 113 -20.41 -24.35 16.52
N THR A 114 -20.21 -23.03 16.48
CA THR A 114 -18.93 -22.49 16.01
C THR A 114 -18.02 -22.48 17.23
N LYS A 115 -17.11 -23.45 17.25
CA LYS A 115 -15.99 -23.56 18.18
C LYS A 115 -15.43 -22.15 18.42
N VAL A 116 -15.47 -21.65 19.66
CA VAL A 116 -14.80 -20.41 20.03
C VAL A 116 -13.31 -20.65 19.75
N MET A 117 -12.83 -20.16 18.60
CA MET A 117 -11.43 -20.27 18.25
C MET A 117 -10.67 -19.34 19.20
N ASP A 118 -9.73 -19.93 19.92
CA ASP A 118 -8.95 -19.29 20.97
C ASP A 118 -8.35 -17.99 20.43
N THR A 119 -8.82 -16.86 20.96
CA THR A 119 -8.39 -15.53 20.54
C THR A 119 -7.25 -15.14 21.46
N MET A 120 -6.02 -15.39 21.02
CA MET A 120 -4.84 -14.99 21.77
C MET A 120 -4.65 -13.47 21.66
N GLU A 121 -4.15 -12.89 22.74
CA GLU A 121 -3.84 -11.48 22.82
C GLU A 121 -2.35 -11.21 22.56
N LEU A 122 -2.06 -10.17 21.78
CA LEU A 122 -0.72 -9.64 21.55
C LEU A 122 -0.68 -8.18 22.03
N ASP A 123 0.14 -7.91 23.03
CA ASP A 123 0.43 -6.54 23.45
C ASP A 123 1.65 -6.00 22.67
N ALA A 124 1.39 -5.08 21.75
CA ALA A 124 2.37 -4.32 20.98
C ALA A 124 2.43 -2.85 21.40
N CYS A 125 1.92 -2.51 22.59
CA CYS A 125 2.01 -1.17 23.15
C CYS A 125 3.46 -0.75 23.40
N GLY A 126 3.74 0.55 23.28
CA GLY A 126 5.08 1.10 23.48
C GLY A 126 6.04 0.94 22.30
N LEU A 127 5.65 0.23 21.24
CA LEU A 127 6.39 0.16 19.99
C LEU A 127 5.96 1.29 19.04
N ALA A 128 6.92 1.92 18.39
CA ALA A 128 6.67 2.83 17.28
C ALA A 128 6.63 2.06 15.95
N CYS A 129 5.89 2.57 14.96
CA CYS A 129 5.95 2.05 13.59
C CYS A 129 7.41 1.85 13.11
N PRO A 130 7.79 0.69 12.51
CA PRO A 130 6.93 -0.42 12.06
C PRO A 130 6.68 -1.53 13.09
N GLY A 131 7.13 -1.34 14.34
CA GLY A 131 7.16 -2.36 15.39
C GLY A 131 5.86 -3.14 15.57
N PRO A 132 4.69 -2.48 15.75
CA PRO A 132 3.42 -3.18 15.92
C PRO A 132 3.09 -4.16 14.79
N ILE A 133 3.27 -3.74 13.52
CA ILE A 133 3.01 -4.59 12.36
C ILE A 133 4.02 -5.73 12.25
N MET A 134 5.28 -5.50 12.62
CA MET A 134 6.28 -6.57 12.69
C MET A 134 5.92 -7.63 13.73
N SER A 135 5.49 -7.21 14.92
CA SER A 135 5.03 -8.13 15.98
C SER A 135 3.80 -8.93 15.55
N VAL A 136 2.86 -8.28 14.87
CA VAL A 136 1.71 -8.97 14.26
C VAL A 136 2.17 -10.03 13.26
N ASN A 137 3.04 -9.67 12.32
CA ASN A 137 3.51 -10.60 11.30
C ASN A 137 4.23 -11.82 11.94
N GLN A 138 5.09 -11.61 12.93
CA GLN A 138 5.75 -12.69 13.67
C GLN A 138 4.76 -13.59 14.39
N ALA A 139 3.77 -13.01 15.07
CA ALA A 139 2.72 -13.76 15.78
C ALA A 139 1.80 -14.53 14.81
N MET A 140 1.62 -14.03 13.58
CA MET A 140 0.76 -14.64 12.56
C MET A 140 1.46 -15.72 11.74
N GLN A 141 2.78 -15.66 11.55
CA GLN A 141 3.52 -16.66 10.75
C GLN A 141 3.33 -18.10 11.25
N ASN A 142 3.33 -18.31 12.57
CA ASN A 142 3.26 -19.64 13.19
C ASN A 142 1.83 -20.17 13.43
N ARG A 143 0.79 -19.43 13.00
CA ARG A 143 -0.61 -19.79 13.25
C ARG A 143 -1.23 -20.65 12.15
N GLN A 144 -2.32 -21.33 12.48
CA GLN A 144 -3.16 -22.04 11.50
C GLN A 144 -4.23 -21.12 10.89
N GLU A 145 -4.74 -21.48 9.72
CA GLU A 145 -5.85 -20.75 9.09
C GLU A 145 -7.09 -20.70 9.99
N GLY A 146 -7.79 -19.56 9.97
CA GLY A 146 -8.97 -19.31 10.80
C GLY A 146 -8.67 -18.89 12.24
N GLU A 147 -7.43 -19.04 12.74
CA GLU A 147 -7.08 -18.55 14.08
C GLU A 147 -7.12 -17.02 14.17
N ARG A 148 -7.51 -16.53 15.35
CA ARG A 148 -7.65 -15.10 15.62
C ARG A 148 -6.57 -14.58 16.56
N LEU A 149 -6.13 -13.37 16.30
CA LEU A 149 -5.20 -12.62 17.13
C LEU A 149 -5.82 -11.25 17.45
N LYS A 150 -5.96 -10.95 18.74
CA LYS A 150 -6.35 -9.62 19.20
C LYS A 150 -5.08 -8.83 19.56
N VAL A 151 -4.90 -7.67 18.95
CA VAL A 151 -3.68 -6.87 19.05
C VAL A 151 -4.00 -5.55 19.73
N TYR A 152 -3.15 -5.15 20.67
CA TYR A 152 -3.22 -3.86 21.34
C TYR A 152 -1.97 -3.04 20.97
N ALA A 153 -2.13 -1.82 20.47
CA ALA A 153 -1.01 -0.93 20.16
C ALA A 153 -1.30 0.50 20.63
N THR A 154 -0.26 1.27 20.92
CA THR A 154 -0.40 2.70 21.29
C THR A 154 -0.03 3.66 20.16
N ASP A 155 0.50 3.13 19.05
CA ASP A 155 0.87 3.90 17.86
C ASP A 155 -0.40 4.38 17.11
N PRO A 156 -0.60 5.69 16.92
CA PRO A 156 -1.77 6.24 16.21
C PRO A 156 -1.89 5.83 14.73
N GLY A 157 -0.79 5.47 14.09
CA GLY A 157 -0.78 4.96 12.71
C GLY A 157 -1.27 3.51 12.63
N PHE A 158 -1.30 2.78 13.75
CA PHE A 158 -1.59 1.34 13.78
C PHE A 158 -2.93 0.97 13.13
N ALA A 159 -4.00 1.74 13.38
CA ALA A 159 -5.32 1.41 12.85
C ALA A 159 -5.37 1.40 11.31
N LYS A 160 -4.65 2.33 10.68
CA LYS A 160 -4.52 2.39 9.21
C LYS A 160 -3.55 1.32 8.72
N ASP A 161 -2.42 1.17 9.39
CA ASP A 161 -1.37 0.23 9.04
C ASP A 161 -1.83 -1.23 9.13
N ILE A 162 -2.63 -1.60 10.13
CA ILE A 162 -3.10 -2.98 10.30
C ILE A 162 -4.14 -3.36 9.23
N ALA A 163 -4.98 -2.41 8.82
CA ALA A 163 -5.92 -2.61 7.73
C ALA A 163 -5.17 -2.87 6.41
N SER A 164 -4.21 -2.01 6.08
CA SER A 164 -3.33 -2.17 4.92
C SER A 164 -2.50 -3.46 4.97
N TRP A 165 -1.98 -3.82 6.14
CA TRP A 165 -1.24 -5.07 6.29
C TRP A 165 -2.13 -6.30 6.05
N CYS A 166 -3.37 -6.29 6.54
CA CYS A 166 -4.32 -7.39 6.29
C CYS A 166 -4.60 -7.56 4.80
N GLU A 167 -4.85 -6.45 4.09
CA GLU A 167 -5.07 -6.44 2.63
C GLU A 167 -3.87 -7.03 1.88
N ASN A 168 -2.66 -6.56 2.17
CA ASN A 168 -1.44 -7.00 1.49
C ASN A 168 -0.99 -8.43 1.84
N THR A 169 -1.44 -8.99 2.96
CA THR A 169 -1.06 -10.34 3.40
C THR A 169 -2.17 -11.37 3.21
N GLY A 170 -3.36 -10.97 2.78
CA GLY A 170 -4.53 -11.84 2.64
C GLY A 170 -5.14 -12.29 3.97
N ASN A 171 -4.81 -11.63 5.09
CA ASN A 171 -5.45 -11.86 6.39
C ASN A 171 -6.71 -10.98 6.50
N VAL A 172 -7.64 -11.36 7.38
CA VAL A 172 -8.89 -10.59 7.55
C VAL A 172 -8.84 -9.75 8.82
N LEU A 173 -9.06 -8.45 8.68
CA LEU A 173 -9.36 -7.57 9.82
C LEU A 173 -10.83 -7.76 10.20
N ILE A 174 -11.08 -8.42 11.34
CA ILE A 174 -12.43 -8.71 11.85
C ILE A 174 -13.03 -7.49 12.53
N GLU A 175 -12.22 -6.81 13.35
CA GLU A 175 -12.65 -5.66 14.13
C GLU A 175 -11.47 -4.74 14.38
N SER A 176 -11.70 -3.43 14.35
CA SER A 176 -10.72 -2.42 14.77
C SER A 176 -11.41 -1.37 15.62
N GLY A 177 -10.76 -0.92 16.69
CA GLY A 177 -11.33 0.02 17.63
C GLY A 177 -10.27 0.79 18.41
N LYS A 178 -10.75 1.58 19.37
CA LYS A 178 -9.91 2.36 20.28
C LYS A 178 -10.49 2.27 21.68
N GLU A 179 -9.70 1.75 22.62
CA GLU A 179 -10.02 1.65 24.03
C GLU A 179 -9.09 2.58 24.82
N GLY A 180 -9.59 3.75 25.21
CA GLY A 180 -8.79 4.77 25.89
C GLY A 180 -7.61 5.27 25.03
N HIS A 181 -6.39 5.00 25.49
CA HIS A 181 -5.15 5.35 24.77
C HIS A 181 -4.61 4.20 23.88
N LYS A 182 -5.29 3.05 23.84
CA LYS A 182 -4.86 1.89 23.05
C LYS A 182 -5.76 1.73 21.82
N PHE A 183 -5.13 1.45 20.68
CA PHE A 183 -5.77 0.97 19.47
C PHE A 183 -5.85 -0.56 19.52
N THR A 184 -7.01 -1.09 19.17
CA THR A 184 -7.30 -2.53 19.22
C THR A 184 -7.63 -3.04 17.83
N ALA A 185 -7.10 -4.19 17.45
CA ALA A 185 -7.45 -4.85 16.20
C ALA A 185 -7.55 -6.36 16.39
N THR A 186 -8.65 -6.97 15.97
CA THR A 186 -8.81 -8.42 15.91
C THR A 186 -8.62 -8.86 14.48
N ILE A 187 -7.58 -9.65 14.23
CA ILE A 187 -7.25 -10.18 12.91
C ILE A 187 -7.43 -11.69 12.88
N GLN A 188 -7.76 -12.25 11.72
CA GLN A 188 -7.89 -13.68 11.50
C GLN A 188 -6.91 -14.13 10.42
N LYS A 189 -6.26 -15.28 10.62
CA LYS A 189 -5.31 -15.83 9.66
C LYS A 189 -6.03 -16.41 8.45
N GLY A 190 -5.54 -16.07 7.27
CA GLY A 190 -6.11 -16.52 5.99
C GLY A 190 -7.39 -15.78 5.63
N GLN A 191 -7.92 -16.08 4.44
CA GLN A 191 -9.14 -15.45 3.94
C GLN A 191 -10.38 -16.08 4.57
N LEU A 192 -11.32 -15.24 5.04
CA LEU A 192 -12.73 -15.62 4.96
C LEU A 192 -13.07 -15.65 3.48
N ALA A 193 -13.43 -16.83 2.97
CA ALA A 193 -14.10 -16.91 1.68
C ALA A 193 -15.26 -15.90 1.68
N CYS A 194 -15.32 -15.09 0.61
CA CYS A 194 -16.22 -13.95 0.36
C CYS A 194 -15.67 -12.56 0.73
N ALA A 195 -14.79 -12.05 -0.13
CA ALA A 195 -15.18 -10.95 -1.00
C ALA A 195 -14.55 -11.21 -2.37
N ILE A 196 -15.35 -11.66 -3.33
CA ILE A 196 -15.03 -11.42 -4.74
C ILE A 196 -14.94 -9.90 -4.83
N ASP A 197 -13.77 -9.35 -5.12
CA ASP A 197 -13.66 -7.94 -5.46
C ASP A 197 -14.36 -7.76 -6.81
N THR A 198 -15.68 -7.66 -6.78
CA THR A 198 -16.52 -7.23 -7.91
C THR A 198 -16.33 -5.74 -8.16
N ARG A 199 -15.11 -5.22 -8.06
CA ARG A 199 -14.73 -3.96 -8.70
C ARG A 199 -14.22 -4.26 -10.10
N GLN A 200 -15.12 -4.84 -10.90
CA GLN A 200 -15.07 -4.69 -12.35
C GLN A 200 -15.29 -3.20 -12.67
N ASP A 201 -14.38 -2.65 -13.48
CA ASP A 201 -14.60 -1.49 -14.35
C ASP A 201 -14.94 -0.13 -13.72
N ALA A 202 -14.20 0.30 -12.69
CA ALA A 202 -13.92 1.73 -12.60
C ALA A 202 -12.89 2.07 -13.70
N LEU A 203 -13.06 3.17 -14.45
CA LEU A 203 -11.99 3.77 -15.27
C LEU A 203 -10.64 3.50 -14.58
N CYS A 204 -9.65 2.91 -15.26
CA CYS A 204 -8.33 2.63 -14.67
C CYS A 204 -7.69 3.94 -14.19
N VAL A 205 -8.06 4.40 -13.00
CA VAL A 205 -7.52 5.57 -12.33
C VAL A 205 -6.12 5.17 -11.96
N LYS A 206 -5.16 5.72 -12.71
CA LYS A 206 -3.75 5.46 -12.45
C LYS A 206 -3.42 6.08 -11.11
N GLU A 207 -2.85 5.27 -10.22
CA GLU A 207 -2.38 5.73 -8.92
C GLU A 207 -0.90 6.14 -8.97
N LYS A 208 -0.57 7.21 -8.25
CA LYS A 208 0.78 7.78 -8.18
C LYS A 208 1.14 7.97 -6.71
N THR A 209 2.24 7.37 -6.28
CA THR A 209 2.68 7.50 -4.89
C THR A 209 4.03 8.21 -4.81
N MET A 210 4.12 9.19 -3.91
CA MET A 210 5.34 9.99 -3.68
C MET A 210 5.72 9.95 -2.21
N ILE A 211 6.93 9.52 -1.92
CA ILE A 211 7.52 9.56 -0.58
C ILE A 211 8.34 10.85 -0.49
N VAL A 212 7.84 11.84 0.26
CA VAL A 212 8.49 13.13 0.45
C VAL A 212 9.31 13.09 1.75
N PHE A 213 10.59 12.80 1.59
CA PHE A 213 11.58 12.76 2.68
C PHE A 213 12.25 14.12 2.87
N SER A 214 12.55 14.80 1.76
CA SER A 214 13.28 16.07 1.78
C SER A 214 12.42 17.24 2.29
N GLY A 215 13.02 18.09 3.13
CA GLY A 215 12.41 19.33 3.63
C GLY A 215 12.87 20.61 2.92
N ASP A 216 13.44 20.48 1.72
CA ASP A 216 13.97 21.59 0.94
C ASP A 216 12.85 22.25 0.11
N LEU A 217 12.86 23.58 0.00
CA LEU A 217 11.83 24.38 -0.68
C LEU A 217 11.66 23.97 -2.15
N ASP A 218 12.74 23.84 -2.89
CA ASP A 218 12.76 23.50 -4.32
C ASP A 218 12.27 22.07 -4.57
N LYS A 219 12.65 21.11 -3.73
CA LYS A 219 12.15 19.73 -3.82
C LYS A 219 10.67 19.65 -3.48
N ALA A 220 10.23 20.36 -2.43
CA ALA A 220 8.82 20.44 -2.07
C ALA A 220 7.97 21.05 -3.20
N ILE A 221 8.45 22.14 -3.83
CA ILE A 221 7.79 22.73 -5.00
C ILE A 221 7.69 21.70 -6.14
N ALA A 222 8.78 20.99 -6.44
CA ALA A 222 8.77 19.95 -7.47
C ALA A 222 7.76 18.83 -7.15
N SER A 223 7.72 18.33 -5.91
CA SER A 223 6.76 17.31 -5.47
C SER A 223 5.32 17.74 -5.70
N PHE A 224 4.95 18.96 -5.27
CA PHE A 224 3.57 19.44 -5.42
C PHE A 224 3.21 19.85 -6.86
N ILE A 225 4.18 20.28 -7.68
CA ILE A 225 3.94 20.49 -9.13
C ILE A 225 3.60 19.15 -9.79
N ILE A 226 4.37 18.10 -9.51
CA ILE A 226 4.13 16.76 -10.07
C ILE A 226 2.79 16.21 -9.55
N ALA A 227 2.49 16.38 -8.25
CA ALA A 227 1.25 15.91 -7.65
C ALA A 227 0.02 16.59 -8.26
N ASN A 228 0.03 17.93 -8.36
CA ASN A 228 -1.07 18.67 -8.99
C ASN A 228 -1.21 18.33 -10.48
N GLY A 229 -0.10 18.17 -11.20
CA GLY A 229 -0.13 17.73 -12.60
C GLY A 229 -0.74 16.35 -12.75
N ALA A 230 -0.37 15.39 -11.90
CA ALA A 230 -0.95 14.06 -11.88
C ALA A 230 -2.45 14.09 -11.55
N ALA A 231 -2.86 14.84 -10.52
CA ALA A 231 -4.26 14.99 -10.14
C ALA A 231 -5.09 15.64 -11.26
N ALA A 232 -4.57 16.68 -11.91
CA ALA A 232 -5.22 17.32 -13.07
C ALA A 232 -5.37 16.39 -14.28
N MET A 233 -4.49 15.39 -14.41
CA MET A 233 -4.58 14.32 -15.41
C MET A 233 -5.52 13.18 -14.99
N GLY A 234 -6.26 13.32 -13.89
CA GLY A 234 -7.20 12.32 -13.38
C GLY A 234 -6.54 11.14 -12.66
N ASN A 235 -5.29 11.27 -12.22
CA ASN A 235 -4.64 10.25 -11.41
C ASN A 235 -5.03 10.44 -9.95
N GLN A 236 -5.20 9.34 -9.22
CA GLN A 236 -5.24 9.38 -7.76
C GLN A 236 -3.81 9.49 -7.25
N VAL A 237 -3.55 10.46 -6.38
CA VAL A 237 -2.20 10.78 -5.91
C VAL A 237 -2.13 10.59 -4.40
N ASN A 238 -1.14 9.81 -3.97
CA ASN A 238 -0.81 9.55 -2.58
C ASN A 238 0.55 10.19 -2.28
N MET A 239 0.62 11.07 -1.28
CA MET A 239 1.87 11.68 -0.83
C MET A 239 2.15 11.32 0.62
N PHE A 240 3.24 10.59 0.86
CA PHE A 240 3.68 10.19 2.19
C PHE A 240 4.85 11.05 2.66
N PHE A 241 4.62 11.90 3.66
CA PHE A 241 5.61 12.80 4.21
C PHE A 241 6.30 12.19 5.42
N THR A 242 7.64 12.13 5.37
CA THR A 242 8.46 11.51 6.42
C THR A 242 9.69 12.36 6.71
N PHE A 243 10.32 12.18 7.87
CA PHE A 243 11.49 12.94 8.31
C PHE A 243 11.35 14.46 8.07
N TRP A 244 12.27 15.06 7.30
CA TRP A 244 12.31 16.50 7.07
C TRP A 244 11.12 17.03 6.29
N GLY A 245 10.51 16.17 5.44
CA GLY A 245 9.30 16.47 4.69
C GLY A 245 8.12 16.85 5.60
N LEU A 246 8.04 16.31 6.82
CA LEU A 246 6.99 16.70 7.77
C LEU A 246 6.97 18.20 8.06
N ASN A 247 8.12 18.88 8.00
CA ASN A 247 8.17 20.33 8.25
C ASN A 247 7.40 21.15 7.21
N ILE A 248 7.18 20.60 6.01
CA ILE A 248 6.40 21.21 4.94
C ILE A 248 4.93 21.35 5.38
N LEU A 249 4.40 20.32 6.05
CA LEU A 249 3.00 20.20 6.46
C LEU A 249 2.66 20.92 7.77
N ARG A 250 3.64 21.52 8.45
CA ARG A 250 3.40 22.20 9.74
C ARG A 250 2.65 23.53 9.53
N LYS A 251 1.68 23.80 10.39
CA LYS A 251 1.01 25.10 10.49
C LYS A 251 2.05 26.21 10.74
N PRO A 252 1.99 27.35 10.02
CA PRO A 252 2.93 28.46 10.23
C PRO A 252 2.82 29.10 11.62
N LYS A 253 1.60 29.14 12.17
CA LYS A 253 1.32 29.63 13.52
C LYS A 253 1.64 28.54 14.54
N LYS A 254 2.35 28.92 15.61
CA LYS A 254 2.68 28.02 16.72
C LYS A 254 1.41 27.55 17.41
N GLN A 255 1.24 26.24 17.54
CA GLN A 255 0.14 25.63 18.29
C GLN A 255 0.55 25.36 19.73
N ARG A 256 -0.42 25.38 20.64
CA ARG A 256 -0.21 25.04 22.05
C ARG A 256 -0.41 23.53 22.21
N VAL A 257 0.71 22.79 22.23
CA VAL A 257 0.73 21.34 22.43
C VAL A 257 1.69 20.99 23.56
N GLN A 258 1.38 19.92 24.29
CA GLN A 258 2.30 19.39 25.29
C GLN A 258 3.40 18.58 24.60
N LYS A 259 4.65 18.82 25.01
CA LYS A 259 5.83 18.14 24.48
C LYS A 259 6.82 17.87 25.60
N ASP A 260 7.55 16.79 25.45
CA ASP A 260 8.72 16.47 26.24
C ASP A 260 9.88 17.46 25.94
N PHE A 261 10.99 17.31 26.66
CA PHE A 261 12.15 18.20 26.54
C PHE A 261 12.74 18.17 25.12
N MET A 262 12.90 16.97 24.55
CA MET A 262 13.46 16.78 23.20
C MET A 262 12.54 17.33 22.12
N GLY A 263 11.23 17.07 22.20
CA GLY A 263 10.24 17.62 21.27
C GLY A 263 10.16 19.16 21.29
N LYS A 264 10.41 19.80 22.44
CA LYS A 264 10.53 21.26 22.53
C LYS A 264 11.77 21.77 21.79
N MET A 265 12.91 21.09 21.95
CA MET A 265 14.17 21.44 21.28
C MET A 265 14.03 21.31 19.75
N PHE A 266 13.55 20.16 19.27
CA PHE A 266 13.31 19.94 17.84
C PHE A 266 12.32 20.97 17.28
N SER A 267 11.20 21.23 17.96
CA SER A 267 10.21 22.21 17.50
C SER A 267 10.75 23.66 17.41
N ALA A 268 11.79 24.00 18.18
CA ALA A 268 12.47 25.28 18.10
C ALA A 268 13.48 25.35 16.95
N MET A 269 14.20 24.26 16.69
CA MET A 269 15.24 24.17 15.67
C MET A 269 14.67 24.03 14.24
N MET A 270 13.58 23.28 14.08
CA MET A 270 13.09 22.89 12.76
C MET A 270 12.15 23.94 12.14
N PRO A 271 12.16 24.07 10.80
CA PRO A 271 11.26 24.98 10.08
C PRO A 271 9.79 24.74 10.42
N ARG A 272 9.01 25.84 10.48
CA ARG A 272 7.55 25.79 10.72
C ARG A 272 6.80 26.15 9.45
N GLY A 273 6.46 25.11 8.70
CA GLY A 273 5.66 25.19 7.48
C GLY A 273 6.47 25.61 6.25
N ALA A 274 5.81 25.47 5.10
CA ALA A 274 6.35 25.76 3.77
C ALA A 274 7.11 27.10 3.65
N LYS A 275 6.65 28.17 4.34
CA LYS A 275 7.25 29.51 4.29
C LYS A 275 8.67 29.61 4.84
N LYS A 276 9.07 28.68 5.71
CA LYS A 276 10.38 28.71 6.39
C LYS A 276 11.40 27.75 5.80
N LEU A 277 11.07 27.06 4.71
CA LEU A 277 11.97 26.12 4.07
C LEU A 277 13.11 26.86 3.35
N GLY A 278 14.32 26.32 3.44
CA GLY A 278 15.49 26.77 2.69
C GLY A 278 15.60 26.02 1.35
N LEU A 279 16.42 26.51 0.44
CA LEU A 279 16.77 25.77 -0.78
C LEU A 279 17.76 24.64 -0.51
N SER A 280 17.66 23.56 -1.28
CA SER A 280 18.57 22.41 -1.22
C SER A 280 20.01 22.79 -1.59
N ARG A 281 20.16 23.77 -2.50
CA ARG A 281 21.44 24.35 -2.95
C ARG A 281 21.30 25.86 -3.07
N MET A 282 22.42 26.58 -2.90
CA MET A 282 22.48 28.04 -3.06
C MET A 282 21.51 28.81 -2.12
N ASN A 283 21.27 28.30 -0.90
CA ASN A 283 20.36 28.94 0.04
C ASN A 283 20.90 30.28 0.60
N PHE A 284 22.22 30.44 0.71
CA PHE A 284 22.91 31.66 1.21
C PHE A 284 22.24 32.25 2.46
N GLY A 285 22.02 31.43 3.50
CA GLY A 285 21.36 31.88 4.73
C GLY A 285 19.88 32.28 4.57
N GLY A 286 19.21 31.81 3.52
CA GLY A 286 17.80 32.10 3.20
C GLY A 286 17.60 33.17 2.12
N ALA A 287 18.67 33.83 1.65
CA ALA A 287 18.59 34.78 0.53
C ALA A 287 18.15 34.09 -0.77
N GLY A 288 18.66 32.88 -1.03
CA GLY A 288 18.28 32.09 -2.20
C GLY A 288 16.79 31.74 -2.21
N ALA A 289 16.23 31.31 -1.07
CA ALA A 289 14.80 31.00 -0.96
C ALA A 289 13.90 32.23 -1.24
N LYS A 290 14.29 33.42 -0.77
CA LYS A 290 13.58 34.67 -1.09
C LYS A 290 13.67 35.02 -2.57
N MET A 291 14.86 34.86 -3.16
CA MET A 291 15.09 35.12 -4.58
C MET A 291 14.23 34.22 -5.46
N ILE A 292 14.22 32.90 -5.21
CA ILE A 292 13.44 31.95 -6.01
C ILE A 292 11.94 32.24 -5.90
N ARG A 293 11.43 32.53 -4.70
CA ARG A 293 10.03 32.91 -4.49
C ARG A 293 9.68 34.21 -5.22
N GLY A 294 10.59 35.17 -5.28
CA GLY A 294 10.43 36.40 -6.06
C GLY A 294 10.37 36.13 -7.57
N ILE A 295 11.24 35.26 -8.08
CA ILE A 295 11.24 34.84 -9.50
C ILE A 295 9.94 34.10 -9.84
N MET A 296 9.50 33.16 -8.99
CA MET A 296 8.24 32.43 -9.18
C MET A 296 7.06 33.39 -9.27
N LYS A 297 6.94 34.32 -8.31
CA LYS A 297 5.89 35.34 -8.32
C LYS A 297 5.91 36.20 -9.58
N LYS A 298 7.10 36.61 -10.04
CA LYS A 298 7.25 37.41 -11.27
C LYS A 298 6.81 36.64 -12.53
N ASN A 299 6.98 35.33 -12.54
CA ASN A 299 6.59 34.45 -13.65
C ASN A 299 5.20 33.82 -13.45
N ASN A 300 4.38 34.33 -12.52
CA ASN A 300 3.05 33.81 -12.21
C ASN A 300 3.02 32.31 -11.85
N VAL A 301 4.09 31.81 -11.24
CA VAL A 301 4.13 30.45 -10.69
C VAL A 301 3.58 30.49 -9.27
N SER A 302 2.60 29.62 -8.99
CA SER A 302 2.01 29.47 -7.65
C SER A 302 3.08 29.22 -6.60
N SER A 303 2.89 29.85 -5.44
CA SER A 303 3.70 29.59 -4.25
C SER A 303 3.54 28.14 -3.78
N LEU A 304 4.52 27.62 -3.02
CA LEU A 304 4.40 26.29 -2.41
C LEU A 304 3.12 26.16 -1.55
N GLU A 305 2.72 27.25 -0.89
CA GLU A 305 1.52 27.25 -0.07
C GLU A 305 0.24 27.09 -0.90
N GLU A 306 0.14 27.79 -2.04
CA GLU A 306 -0.97 27.62 -2.99
C GLU A 306 -0.97 26.23 -3.62
N LEU A 307 0.21 25.69 -3.96
CA LEU A 307 0.33 24.34 -4.52
C LEU A 307 -0.12 23.24 -3.54
N ILE A 308 0.12 23.42 -2.24
CA ILE A 308 -0.38 22.52 -1.20
C ILE A 308 -1.91 22.58 -1.12
N ASP A 309 -2.47 23.79 -1.10
CA ASP A 309 -3.91 24.00 -1.03
C ASP A 309 -4.62 23.43 -2.28
N ASP A 310 -4.03 23.60 -3.46
CA ASP A 310 -4.56 23.07 -4.72
C ASP A 310 -4.54 21.53 -4.71
N ALA A 311 -3.47 20.91 -4.19
CA ALA A 311 -3.38 19.46 -4.08
C ALA A 311 -4.47 18.89 -3.14
N LEU A 312 -4.66 19.51 -1.98
CA LEU A 312 -5.72 19.12 -1.04
C LEU A 312 -7.12 19.26 -1.67
N LYS A 313 -7.40 20.36 -2.38
CA LYS A 313 -8.67 20.57 -3.08
C LYS A 313 -8.89 19.57 -4.23
N ALA A 314 -7.81 19.16 -4.88
CA ALA A 314 -7.84 18.16 -5.94
C ALA A 314 -8.01 16.72 -5.41
N GLY A 315 -8.09 16.53 -4.09
CA GLY A 315 -8.26 15.22 -3.47
C GLY A 315 -6.97 14.40 -3.37
N VAL A 316 -5.80 15.05 -3.45
CA VAL A 316 -4.52 14.37 -3.18
C VAL A 316 -4.49 13.89 -1.73
N LYS A 317 -4.30 12.59 -1.53
CA LYS A 317 -4.21 11.98 -0.20
C LYS A 317 -2.83 12.29 0.38
N ILE A 318 -2.79 13.06 1.47
CA ILE A 318 -1.54 13.41 2.15
C ILE A 318 -1.47 12.69 3.50
N THR A 319 -0.46 11.85 3.66
CA THR A 319 -0.22 11.07 4.89
C THR A 319 1.08 11.52 5.57
N ALA A 320 1.03 11.82 6.86
CA ALA A 320 2.18 12.09 7.72
C ALA A 320 2.65 10.79 8.41
N CYS A 321 3.96 10.54 8.34
CA CYS A 321 4.60 9.37 8.95
C CYS A 321 4.56 9.45 10.49
N GLN A 322 3.84 8.52 11.12
CA GLN A 322 3.68 8.45 12.58
C GLN A 322 5.03 8.37 13.31
N MET A 323 5.91 7.45 12.91
CA MET A 323 7.24 7.31 13.53
C MET A 323 8.05 8.61 13.47
N SER A 324 8.00 9.33 12.35
CA SER A 324 8.72 10.59 12.21
C SER A 324 8.10 11.69 13.07
N MET A 325 6.77 11.72 13.20
CA MET A 325 6.06 12.63 14.10
C MET A 325 6.49 12.42 15.55
N ASP A 326 6.54 11.17 16.01
CA ASP A 326 6.96 10.82 17.38
C ASP A 326 8.41 11.21 17.65
N LEU A 327 9.33 10.84 16.74
CA LEU A 327 10.75 11.14 16.89
C LEU A 327 11.03 12.65 16.93
N MET A 328 10.29 13.43 16.15
CA MET A 328 10.44 14.89 16.06
C MET A 328 9.56 15.64 17.08
N GLY A 329 8.77 14.91 17.88
CA GLY A 329 7.81 15.44 18.84
C GLY A 329 6.76 16.35 18.20
N ILE A 330 6.34 16.06 16.96
CA ILE A 330 5.33 16.83 16.23
C ILE A 330 3.96 16.17 16.46
N GLN A 331 2.98 16.95 16.89
CA GLN A 331 1.62 16.47 17.11
C GLN A 331 0.72 16.77 15.90
N LEU A 332 -0.36 16.00 15.70
CA LEU A 332 -1.26 16.19 14.56
C LEU A 332 -1.90 17.59 14.54
N GLU A 333 -2.15 18.19 15.71
CA GLU A 333 -2.71 19.54 15.83
C GLU A 333 -1.77 20.62 15.27
N GLU A 334 -0.46 20.34 15.20
CA GLU A 334 0.53 21.23 14.57
C GLU A 334 0.57 21.12 13.05
N MET A 335 -0.10 20.13 12.45
CA MET A 335 -0.17 19.95 10.99
C MET A 335 -1.31 20.77 10.39
N ILE A 336 -1.20 21.12 9.10
CA ILE A 336 -2.31 21.69 8.33
C ILE A 336 -3.50 20.73 8.31
N ASP A 337 -4.69 21.25 8.02
CA ASP A 337 -5.90 20.44 8.03
C ASP A 337 -5.93 19.51 6.79
N GLY A 338 -6.62 18.36 6.90
CA GLY A 338 -6.71 17.38 5.81
C GLY A 338 -5.53 16.40 5.71
N ILE A 339 -4.67 16.34 6.73
CA ILE A 339 -3.54 15.40 6.81
C ILE A 339 -3.97 14.13 7.56
N GLU A 340 -3.74 12.98 6.94
CA GLU A 340 -3.90 11.67 7.58
C GLU A 340 -2.62 11.23 8.28
N VAL A 341 -2.74 10.36 9.26
CA VAL A 341 -1.59 9.74 9.93
C VAL A 341 -1.50 8.29 9.48
N GLY A 342 -0.28 7.83 9.18
CA GLY A 342 -0.02 6.45 8.80
C GLY A 342 1.43 6.08 9.02
N GLY A 343 1.70 4.78 9.10
CA GLY A 343 3.05 4.24 9.18
C GLY A 343 3.50 3.66 7.85
N VAL A 344 4.48 2.76 7.93
CA VAL A 344 5.12 2.19 6.73
C VAL A 344 4.17 1.25 5.98
N ALA A 345 3.27 0.56 6.68
CA ALA A 345 2.39 -0.42 6.06
C ALA A 345 1.35 0.27 5.17
N ALA A 346 0.76 1.37 5.65
CA ALA A 346 -0.12 2.20 4.85
C ALA A 346 0.58 2.75 3.58
N MET A 347 1.83 3.18 3.72
CA MET A 347 2.61 3.70 2.58
C MET A 347 2.95 2.61 1.55
N LEU A 348 3.29 1.39 1.99
CA LEU A 348 3.57 0.28 1.10
C LEU A 348 2.32 -0.18 0.35
N ASN A 349 1.16 -0.20 1.02
CA ASN A 349 -0.12 -0.50 0.37
C ASN A 349 -0.43 0.52 -0.74
N ASP A 350 -0.28 1.82 -0.45
CA ASP A 350 -0.43 2.88 -1.47
C ASP A 350 0.60 2.73 -2.63
N ASN A 351 1.76 2.13 -2.40
CA ASN A 351 2.75 1.85 -3.46
C ASN A 351 2.39 0.64 -4.33
N ASP A 352 1.75 -0.39 -3.75
CA ASP A 352 1.39 -1.63 -4.45
C ASP A 352 0.25 -1.39 -5.47
N HIS A 353 -0.65 -0.45 -5.19
CA HIS A 353 -1.69 -0.02 -6.13
C HIS A 353 -1.18 1.01 -7.17
N SER A 354 -0.07 1.67 -6.88
CA SER A 354 0.50 2.73 -7.70
C SER A 354 1.29 2.19 -8.89
N ASN A 355 1.11 2.83 -10.05
CA ASN A 355 1.89 2.53 -11.25
C ASN A 355 3.07 3.50 -11.47
N MET A 356 3.35 4.37 -10.50
CA MET A 356 4.57 5.19 -10.45
C MET A 356 4.88 5.58 -9.01
N ASN A 357 6.08 5.20 -8.54
CA ASN A 357 6.54 5.51 -7.20
C ASN A 357 7.79 6.41 -7.26
N LEU A 358 7.77 7.53 -6.52
CA LEU A 358 8.90 8.47 -6.42
C LEU A 358 9.35 8.64 -4.97
N PHE A 359 10.66 8.76 -4.76
CA PHE A 359 11.25 9.14 -3.48
C PHE A 359 11.95 10.49 -3.64
N ILE A 360 11.53 11.51 -2.88
CA ILE A 360 11.90 12.92 -3.09
C ILE A 360 12.52 13.54 -1.84
#